data_AF-A0A372RW73-F1
#
_entry.id   AF-A0A372RW73-F1
#
_cell.length_a   1.000
_cell.length_b   1.000
_cell.length_c   1.000
_cell.angle_alpha   90.00
_cell.angle_beta   90.00
_cell.angle_gamma   90.00
#
_symmetry.space_group_name_H-M   'P 1'
#
loop_
_entity.id
_entity.type
_entity.pdbx_description
1 polymer ?
#
loop_
_entity_poly.entity_id
_entity_poly.type
_entity_poly.pdbx_seq_one_letter_code
_entity_poly.pdbx_strand_id
1 'polypeptide(L)'
;MCIIKCFGITQDPITNNYALVLQYMENGDLRKYLERTANIITWDQRLNKIYDICLALNNIHVHGLIHKDLHPGNIFIDPTFAHIGDFGLCMPANDILSNSTKKNIYGIMPYMAPEILRGKPHTLASDIYSLGVIINEIITVIPPFNNQPHDHYLALDICRGLRPDIREETPTSLEKLIKKCWDANPENRPTSEVVFHTLSYHLNAYKNMPLKRLSYNFNESQVNETRPRLSYKLNESTNITNLLLKIQVDEKHPKAIYTSRLLNFQNLPEPINCTNQQEFISSRYTRRIRAGKIFYYILLLSD
;
A
#
# COMPACT_ATOMS: atom_id res chain seq x y z
N MET A 1 -1.56 20.41 11.00
CA MET A 1 -2.69 20.12 10.07
C MET A 1 -2.45 18.74 9.46
N CYS A 2 -3.51 18.02 9.07
CA CYS A 2 -3.48 16.65 8.52
C CYS A 2 -3.26 15.52 9.55
N ILE A 3 -3.52 15.78 10.83
CA ILE A 3 -3.56 14.77 11.91
C ILE A 3 -4.94 14.84 12.54
N ILE A 4 -5.58 13.69 12.81
CA ILE A 4 -6.90 13.67 13.43
C ILE A 4 -6.86 14.37 14.79
N LYS A 5 -7.79 15.30 15.03
CA LYS A 5 -7.83 16.02 16.30
C LYS A 5 -8.45 15.12 17.37
N CYS A 6 -7.78 15.01 18.50
CA CYS A 6 -8.35 14.48 19.74
C CYS A 6 -8.84 15.65 20.59
N PHE A 7 -10.13 15.66 20.92
CA PHE A 7 -10.74 16.66 21.78
C PHE A 7 -10.64 16.31 23.27
N GLY A 8 -10.43 15.03 23.59
CA GLY A 8 -10.25 14.57 24.95
C GLY A 8 -10.65 13.12 25.15
N ILE A 9 -10.81 12.75 26.42
CA ILE A 9 -11.26 11.43 26.86
C ILE A 9 -12.60 11.63 27.58
N THR A 10 -13.53 10.70 27.38
CA THR A 10 -14.80 10.61 28.11
C THR A 10 -14.96 9.20 28.68
N GLN A 11 -16.00 8.99 29.48
CA GLN A 11 -16.37 7.67 29.99
C GLN A 11 -17.85 7.42 29.67
N ASP A 12 -18.14 6.26 29.09
CA ASP A 12 -19.53 5.85 28.85
C ASP A 12 -20.20 5.54 30.21
N PRO A 13 -21.27 6.24 30.59
CA PRO A 13 -21.92 6.06 31.88
C PRO A 13 -22.61 4.69 32.04
N ILE A 14 -22.84 3.95 30.95
CA ILE A 14 -23.47 2.62 30.99
C ILE A 14 -22.42 1.53 31.14
N THR A 15 -21.38 1.54 30.29
CA THR A 15 -20.36 0.49 30.28
C THR A 15 -19.18 0.76 31.20
N ASN A 16 -19.04 1.99 31.71
CA ASN A 16 -17.88 2.52 32.43
C ASN A 16 -16.56 2.46 31.63
N ASN A 17 -16.63 2.21 30.32
CA ASN A 17 -15.46 2.19 29.46
C ASN A 17 -15.01 3.62 29.12
N TYR A 18 -13.70 3.84 29.11
CA TYR A 18 -13.13 5.08 28.58
C TYR A 18 -13.22 5.10 27.05
N ALA A 19 -13.50 6.27 26.50
CA ALA A 19 -13.58 6.51 25.07
C ALA A 19 -12.80 7.77 24.69
N LEU A 20 -12.18 7.77 23.52
CA LEU A 20 -11.54 8.95 22.93
C LEU A 20 -12.58 9.75 22.15
N VAL A 21 -12.61 11.07 22.35
CA VAL A 21 -13.44 11.99 21.59
C VAL A 21 -12.60 12.55 20.45
N LEU A 22 -12.82 12.04 19.24
CA LEU A 22 -12.04 12.40 18.04
C LEU A 22 -12.87 13.25 17.07
N GLN A 23 -12.18 14.01 16.23
CA GLN A 23 -12.80 14.69 15.10
C GLN A 23 -13.53 13.70 14.20
N TYR A 24 -14.80 14.01 13.89
CA TYR A 24 -15.58 13.21 12.95
C TYR A 24 -15.08 13.42 11.51
N MET A 25 -14.92 12.32 10.79
CA MET A 25 -14.36 12.28 9.44
C MET A 25 -15.43 11.80 8.47
N GLU A 26 -16.10 12.75 7.81
CA GLU A 26 -17.34 12.52 7.04
C GLU A 26 -17.18 11.46 5.94
N ASN A 27 -16.00 11.39 5.31
CA ASN A 27 -15.74 10.45 4.23
C ASN A 27 -15.14 9.12 4.72
N GLY A 28 -15.02 8.92 6.04
CA GLY A 28 -14.49 7.71 6.64
C GLY A 28 -12.99 7.53 6.40
N ASP A 29 -12.55 6.27 6.36
CA ASP A 29 -11.16 5.90 6.09
C ASP A 29 -10.84 5.88 4.57
N LEU A 30 -9.56 6.04 4.24
CA LEU A 30 -9.05 6.12 2.86
C LEU A 30 -9.37 4.84 2.08
N ARG A 31 -9.35 3.66 2.72
CA ARG A 31 -9.71 2.38 2.07
C ARG A 31 -11.14 2.45 1.52
N LYS A 32 -12.12 2.77 2.36
CA LYS A 32 -13.53 2.88 1.95
C LYS A 32 -13.75 4.05 0.98
N TYR A 33 -13.02 5.15 1.18
CA TYR A 33 -13.09 6.30 0.28
C TYR A 33 -12.65 5.93 -1.14
N LEU A 34 -11.50 5.26 -1.31
CA LEU A 34 -11.01 4.83 -2.62
C LEU A 34 -11.96 3.82 -3.27
N GLU A 35 -12.51 2.86 -2.52
CA GLU A 35 -13.48 1.90 -3.05
C GLU A 35 -14.75 2.57 -3.58
N ARG A 36 -15.31 3.53 -2.83
CA ARG A 36 -16.49 4.28 -3.23
C ARG A 36 -16.25 5.22 -4.40
N THR A 37 -15.02 5.74 -4.53
CA THR A 37 -14.70 6.81 -5.48
C THR A 37 -13.83 6.34 -6.65
N ALA A 38 -13.51 5.05 -6.77
CA ALA A 38 -12.57 4.50 -7.75
C ALA A 38 -12.79 5.01 -9.19
N ASN A 39 -14.05 5.15 -9.60
CA ASN A 39 -14.46 5.57 -10.94
C ASN A 39 -14.62 7.08 -11.14
N ILE A 40 -14.51 7.88 -10.07
CA ILE A 40 -14.79 9.33 -10.10
C ILE A 40 -13.65 10.18 -9.52
N ILE A 41 -12.80 9.61 -8.66
CA ILE A 41 -11.70 10.33 -8.03
C ILE A 41 -10.68 10.77 -9.09
N THR A 42 -10.52 12.08 -9.22
CA THR A 42 -9.64 12.70 -10.21
C THR A 42 -8.18 12.56 -9.82
N TRP A 43 -7.28 12.73 -10.79
CA TRP A 43 -5.85 12.74 -10.52
C TRP A 43 -5.41 13.86 -9.58
N ASP A 44 -6.00 15.05 -9.72
CA ASP A 44 -5.73 16.16 -8.80
C ASP A 44 -6.13 15.80 -7.36
N GLN A 45 -7.30 15.20 -7.17
CA GLN A 45 -7.75 14.74 -5.85
C GLN A 45 -6.81 13.69 -5.27
N ARG A 46 -6.36 12.71 -6.07
CA ARG A 46 -5.36 11.69 -5.66
C ARG A 46 -4.07 12.35 -5.19
N LEU A 47 -3.52 13.29 -5.97
CA LEU A 47 -2.29 14.01 -5.63
C LEU A 47 -2.45 14.85 -4.35
N ASN A 48 -3.60 15.51 -4.17
CA ASN A 48 -3.88 16.26 -2.95
C ASN A 48 -3.90 15.33 -1.73
N LYS A 49 -4.54 14.15 -1.83
CA LYS A 49 -4.53 13.17 -0.73
C LYS A 49 -3.11 12.68 -0.42
N ILE A 50 -2.31 12.37 -1.45
CA ILE A 50 -0.90 11.98 -1.29
C ILE A 50 -0.10 13.08 -0.58
N TYR A 51 -0.28 14.34 -0.99
CA TYR A 51 0.38 15.49 -0.39
C TYR A 51 0.04 15.62 1.10
N ASP A 52 -1.25 15.57 1.45
CA ASP A 52 -1.74 15.66 2.82
C ASP A 52 -1.13 14.58 3.71
N ILE A 53 -1.08 13.33 3.24
CA ILE A 53 -0.52 12.18 3.96
C ILE A 53 0.99 12.34 4.17
N CYS A 54 1.72 12.81 3.15
CA CYS A 54 3.17 13.03 3.26
C CYS A 54 3.49 14.15 4.24
N LEU A 55 2.72 15.23 4.23
CA LEU A 55 2.83 16.32 5.21
C LEU A 55 2.54 15.81 6.63
N ALA A 56 1.48 15.02 6.80
CA ALA A 56 1.11 14.42 8.07
C ALA A 56 2.22 13.51 8.62
N LEU A 57 2.76 12.61 7.79
CA LEU A 57 3.80 11.69 8.22
C LEU A 57 5.10 12.42 8.54
N ASN A 58 5.47 13.44 7.74
CA ASN A 58 6.61 14.29 8.04
C ASN A 58 6.45 14.95 9.42
N ASN A 59 5.26 15.50 9.72
CA ASN A 59 4.98 16.08 11.04
C ASN A 59 5.13 15.07 12.18
N ILE A 60 4.74 13.80 12.00
CA ILE A 60 4.93 12.75 13.01
C ILE A 60 6.44 12.48 13.20
N HIS A 61 7.18 12.30 12.11
CA HIS A 61 8.59 11.92 12.13
C HIS A 61 9.52 13.01 12.66
N VAL A 62 9.27 14.29 12.35
CA VAL A 62 10.08 15.41 12.89
C VAL A 62 9.94 15.55 14.42
N HIS A 63 8.86 15.03 15.00
CA HIS A 63 8.69 14.92 16.45
C HIS A 63 9.29 13.62 17.03
N GLY A 64 10.03 12.85 16.22
CA GLY A 64 10.69 11.62 16.65
C GLY A 64 9.72 10.47 16.95
N LEU A 65 8.52 10.47 16.36
CA LEU A 65 7.50 9.45 16.56
C LEU A 65 7.43 8.48 15.38
N ILE A 66 7.14 7.21 15.67
CA ILE A 66 6.91 6.16 14.67
C ILE A 66 5.46 5.74 14.75
N HIS A 67 4.73 5.75 13.63
CA HIS A 67 3.32 5.40 13.57
C HIS A 67 3.09 3.89 13.77
N LYS A 68 3.91 3.05 13.13
CA LYS A 68 3.94 1.58 13.21
C LYS A 68 2.79 0.83 12.55
N ASP A 69 1.61 1.42 12.46
CA ASP A 69 0.44 0.81 11.79
C ASP A 69 -0.13 1.71 10.70
N LEU A 70 0.75 2.28 9.87
CA LEU A 70 0.34 3.18 8.79
C LEU A 70 -0.27 2.37 7.64
N HIS A 71 -1.57 2.53 7.44
CA HIS A 71 -2.31 1.89 6.34
C HIS A 71 -3.56 2.71 6.00
N PRO A 72 -4.23 2.46 4.86
CA PRO A 72 -5.40 3.26 4.45
C PRO A 72 -6.56 3.26 5.45
N GLY A 73 -6.73 2.20 6.25
CA GLY A 73 -7.71 2.18 7.35
C GLY A 73 -7.45 3.17 8.51
N ASN A 74 -6.22 3.66 8.65
CA ASN A 74 -5.79 4.62 9.68
C ASN A 74 -5.56 6.02 9.09
N ILE A 75 -5.98 6.23 7.84
CA ILE A 75 -5.98 7.52 7.17
C ILE A 75 -7.43 7.91 6.95
N PHE A 76 -7.84 9.04 7.48
CA PHE A 76 -9.22 9.50 7.46
C PHE A 76 -9.40 10.68 6.52
N ILE A 77 -10.56 10.75 5.89
CA ILE A 77 -10.86 11.74 4.85
C ILE A 77 -11.98 12.65 5.35
N ASP A 78 -11.71 13.95 5.36
CA ASP A 78 -12.76 14.97 5.47
C ASP A 78 -13.13 15.49 4.06
N PRO A 79 -14.05 16.46 3.91
CA PRO A 79 -14.42 16.97 2.59
C PRO A 79 -13.25 17.55 1.75
N THR A 80 -12.14 17.92 2.39
CA THR A 80 -11.03 18.66 1.77
C THR A 80 -9.68 17.93 1.89
N PHE A 81 -9.37 17.31 3.04
CA PHE A 81 -8.03 16.84 3.42
C PHE A 81 -8.01 15.37 3.86
N ALA A 82 -6.85 14.73 3.69
CA ALA A 82 -6.55 13.46 4.37
C ALA A 82 -5.82 13.71 5.69
N HIS A 83 -6.09 12.87 6.68
CA HIS A 83 -5.50 12.97 8.02
C HIS A 83 -5.02 11.60 8.49
N ILE A 84 -3.80 11.53 9.01
CA ILE A 84 -3.34 10.32 9.70
C ILE A 84 -3.97 10.29 11.10
N GLY A 85 -4.50 9.14 11.49
CA GLY A 85 -5.08 8.87 12.80
C GLY A 85 -4.69 7.50 13.33
N ASP A 86 -5.32 7.10 14.44
CA ASP A 86 -4.99 5.89 15.21
C ASP A 86 -3.52 5.79 15.65
N PHE A 87 -3.21 6.55 16.70
CA PHE A 87 -1.89 6.56 17.33
C PHE A 87 -1.76 5.51 18.45
N GLY A 88 -2.68 4.54 18.55
CA GLY A 88 -2.70 3.56 19.65
C GLY A 88 -1.43 2.71 19.77
N LEU A 89 -0.69 2.57 18.66
CA LEU A 89 0.58 1.85 18.60
C LEU A 89 1.80 2.76 18.46
N CYS A 90 1.61 4.08 18.36
CA CYS A 90 2.65 5.07 18.13
C CYS A 90 3.66 5.08 19.30
N MET A 91 4.95 5.28 18.99
CA MET A 91 5.99 5.34 20.03
C MET A 91 7.16 6.25 19.66
N PRO A 92 7.92 6.76 20.66
CA PRO A 92 9.17 7.46 20.41
C PRO A 92 10.20 6.57 19.71
N ALA A 93 10.91 7.12 18.73
CA ALA A 93 11.94 6.41 17.98
C ALA A 93 13.13 5.97 18.84
N ASN A 94 13.39 6.66 19.96
CA ASN A 94 14.48 6.33 20.87
C ASN A 94 14.16 5.14 21.79
N ASP A 95 12.87 4.77 21.94
CA ASP A 95 12.42 3.71 22.86
C ASP A 95 12.43 2.31 22.21
N ILE A 96 12.89 2.18 20.96
CA ILE A 96 12.97 0.90 20.23
C ILE A 96 13.87 -0.11 20.96
N LEU A 97 14.94 0.37 21.62
CA LEU A 97 16.00 -0.46 22.19
C LEU A 97 15.58 -1.23 23.45
N SER A 98 14.54 -0.78 24.17
CA SER A 98 14.14 -1.36 25.47
C SER A 98 13.19 -2.55 25.36
N ASN A 99 12.74 -2.90 24.16
CA ASN A 99 11.55 -3.74 23.94
C ASN A 99 11.81 -4.96 23.01
N SER A 100 13.03 -5.48 22.99
CA SER A 100 13.56 -6.46 22.01
C SER A 100 13.13 -7.93 22.19
N THR A 101 12.17 -8.24 23.05
CA THR A 101 11.59 -9.59 23.07
C THR A 101 10.78 -9.83 21.80
N LYS A 102 10.74 -11.07 21.28
CA LYS A 102 9.99 -11.45 20.07
C LYS A 102 8.52 -11.02 20.20
N LYS A 103 8.20 -9.80 19.78
CA LYS A 103 6.85 -9.25 19.84
C LYS A 103 6.06 -9.84 18.69
N ASN A 104 4.87 -10.32 19.05
CA ASN A 104 3.79 -10.61 18.13
C ASN A 104 3.66 -9.47 17.10
N ILE A 105 3.88 -9.78 15.82
CA ILE A 105 3.76 -8.81 14.74
C ILE A 105 2.27 -8.59 14.48
N TYR A 106 1.78 -7.37 14.60
CA TYR A 106 0.39 -7.02 14.34
C TYR A 106 0.34 -5.95 13.24
N GLY A 107 -0.60 -6.08 12.31
CA GLY A 107 -0.79 -5.10 11.23
C GLY A 107 -1.37 -5.73 9.97
N ILE A 108 -1.27 -5.00 8.86
CA ILE A 108 -1.81 -5.38 7.55
C ILE A 108 -0.66 -5.69 6.58
N MET A 109 -0.37 -6.98 6.38
CA MET A 109 0.83 -7.48 5.68
C MET A 109 1.23 -6.71 4.41
N PRO A 110 0.34 -6.41 3.43
CA PRO A 110 0.72 -5.66 2.23
C PRO A 110 1.42 -4.31 2.47
N TYR A 111 1.16 -3.63 3.59
CA TYR A 111 1.74 -2.34 3.94
C TYR A 111 2.97 -2.43 4.83
N MET A 112 3.30 -3.64 5.31
CA MET A 112 4.39 -3.83 6.26
C MET A 112 5.71 -3.98 5.55
N ALA A 113 6.73 -3.27 6.01
CA ALA A 113 8.07 -3.39 5.50
C ALA A 113 8.63 -4.82 5.71
N PRO A 114 9.46 -5.34 4.79
CA PRO A 114 9.89 -6.73 4.84
C PRO A 114 10.71 -7.07 6.11
N GLU A 115 11.44 -6.11 6.67
CA GLU A 115 12.12 -6.28 7.95
C GLU A 115 11.16 -6.46 9.13
N ILE A 116 9.98 -5.81 9.09
CA ILE A 116 8.94 -5.95 10.12
C ILE A 116 8.26 -7.30 10.00
N LEU A 117 8.01 -7.80 8.78
CA LEU A 117 7.52 -9.16 8.56
C LEU A 117 8.48 -10.22 9.13
N ARG A 118 9.78 -9.93 9.18
CA ARG A 118 10.83 -10.76 9.83
C ARG A 118 10.89 -10.59 11.35
N GLY A 119 10.07 -9.73 11.94
CA GLY A 119 10.06 -9.45 13.37
C GLY A 119 11.18 -8.51 13.83
N LYS A 120 11.82 -7.76 12.92
CA LYS A 120 12.69 -6.65 13.32
C LYS A 120 11.83 -5.49 13.84
N PRO A 121 12.36 -4.63 14.73
CA PRO A 121 11.59 -3.52 15.29
C PRO A 121 11.17 -2.48 14.24
N HIS A 122 10.06 -1.80 14.51
CA HIS A 122 9.63 -0.66 13.70
C HIS A 122 10.60 0.51 13.82
N THR A 123 10.75 1.23 12.71
CA THR A 123 11.60 2.42 12.57
C THR A 123 10.84 3.49 11.78
N LEU A 124 11.35 4.72 11.76
CA LEU A 124 10.84 5.76 10.85
C LEU A 124 10.83 5.27 9.40
N ALA A 125 11.89 4.57 8.97
CA ALA A 125 12.00 3.99 7.64
C ALA A 125 10.96 2.90 7.35
N SER A 126 10.43 2.21 8.38
CA SER A 126 9.33 1.25 8.20
C SER A 126 8.00 1.95 7.87
N ASP A 127 7.73 3.12 8.45
CA ASP A 127 6.57 3.93 8.06
C ASP A 127 6.71 4.46 6.62
N ILE A 128 7.94 4.78 6.19
CA ILE A 128 8.22 5.23 4.80
C ILE A 128 7.92 4.13 3.79
N TYR A 129 8.20 2.86 4.12
CA TYR A 129 7.79 1.74 3.28
C TYR A 129 6.27 1.70 3.12
N SER A 130 5.54 1.77 4.23
CA SER A 130 4.07 1.81 4.22
C SER A 130 3.54 2.97 3.39
N LEU A 131 4.15 4.16 3.54
CA LEU A 131 3.81 5.35 2.74
C LEU A 131 3.99 5.08 1.24
N GLY A 132 5.10 4.47 0.82
CA GLY A 132 5.32 4.12 -0.59
C GLY A 132 4.22 3.23 -1.16
N VAL A 133 3.81 2.21 -0.41
CA VAL A 133 2.70 1.31 -0.80
C VAL A 133 1.37 2.08 -0.89
N ILE A 134 1.08 2.95 0.08
CA ILE A 134 -0.15 3.77 0.11
C ILE A 134 -0.21 4.75 -1.05
N ILE A 135 0.91 5.40 -1.38
CA ILE A 135 0.99 6.31 -2.54
C ILE A 135 0.65 5.55 -3.81
N ASN A 136 1.24 4.35 -4.01
CA ASN A 136 0.93 3.53 -5.18
C ASN A 136 -0.55 3.16 -5.24
N GLU A 137 -1.14 2.76 -4.12
CA GLU A 137 -2.56 2.44 -4.04
C GLU A 137 -3.48 3.61 -4.35
N ILE A 138 -3.17 4.83 -3.89
CA ILE A 138 -3.97 6.02 -4.24
C ILE A 138 -3.91 6.28 -5.75
N ILE A 139 -2.73 6.09 -6.35
CA ILE A 139 -2.53 6.25 -7.80
C ILE A 139 -3.30 5.20 -8.58
N THR A 140 -3.22 3.93 -8.18
CA THR A 140 -3.83 2.82 -8.90
C THR A 140 -5.31 2.61 -8.59
N VAL A 141 -5.79 3.11 -7.45
CA VAL A 141 -7.04 2.76 -6.77
C VAL A 141 -7.21 1.27 -6.49
N ILE A 142 -6.11 0.50 -6.58
CA ILE A 142 -6.09 -0.95 -6.45
C ILE A 142 -5.33 -1.31 -5.17
N PRO A 143 -5.95 -2.08 -4.25
CA PRO A 143 -5.26 -2.54 -3.06
C PRO A 143 -4.02 -3.40 -3.40
N PRO A 144 -2.90 -3.25 -2.69
CA PRO A 144 -1.68 -4.01 -2.96
C PRO A 144 -1.91 -5.51 -2.78
N PHE A 145 -1.58 -6.28 -3.82
CA PHE A 145 -1.70 -7.75 -3.86
C PHE A 145 -3.14 -8.29 -3.76
N ASN A 146 -4.13 -7.51 -4.22
CA ASN A 146 -5.56 -7.88 -4.18
C ASN A 146 -5.94 -9.16 -4.91
N ASN A 147 -5.14 -9.61 -5.88
CA ASN A 147 -5.39 -10.77 -6.72
C ASN A 147 -4.85 -12.10 -6.14
N GLN A 148 -4.30 -12.11 -4.92
CA GLN A 148 -3.71 -13.33 -4.34
C GLN A 148 -3.97 -13.47 -2.83
N PRO A 149 -3.78 -14.68 -2.25
CA PRO A 149 -3.87 -14.87 -0.81
C PRO A 149 -2.81 -14.06 -0.04
N HIS A 150 -3.21 -13.50 1.11
CA HIS A 150 -2.26 -12.87 2.04
C HIS A 150 -1.79 -13.92 3.06
N ASP A 151 -0.86 -14.78 2.68
CA ASP A 151 -0.34 -15.87 3.52
C ASP A 151 1.19 -15.87 3.57
N HIS A 152 1.77 -16.96 4.08
CA HIS A 152 3.22 -17.10 4.22
C HIS A 152 3.97 -16.97 2.89
N TYR A 153 3.41 -17.42 1.76
CA TYR A 153 4.07 -17.31 0.46
C TYR A 153 4.14 -15.85 -0.01
N LEU A 154 3.10 -15.05 0.25
CA LEU A 154 3.17 -13.61 -0.03
C LEU A 154 4.23 -12.91 0.83
N ALA A 155 4.29 -13.23 2.12
CA ALA A 155 5.33 -12.68 2.99
C ALA A 155 6.76 -13.06 2.53
N LEU A 156 6.93 -14.31 2.07
CA LEU A 156 8.17 -14.80 1.46
C LEU A 156 8.50 -14.03 0.19
N ASP A 157 7.53 -13.81 -0.68
CA ASP A 157 7.69 -13.09 -1.95
C ASP A 157 8.04 -11.61 -1.74
N ILE A 158 7.40 -10.94 -0.77
CA ILE A 158 7.74 -9.56 -0.38
C ILE A 158 9.21 -9.46 0.06
N CYS A 159 9.68 -10.43 0.86
CA CYS A 159 11.10 -10.50 1.26
C CYS A 159 12.03 -10.81 0.08
N ARG A 160 11.58 -11.59 -0.91
CA ARG A 160 12.31 -11.85 -2.16
C ARG A 160 12.27 -10.69 -3.15
N GLY A 161 11.60 -9.59 -2.81
CA GLY A 161 11.60 -8.37 -3.59
C GLY A 161 10.36 -8.14 -4.44
N LEU A 162 9.30 -8.93 -4.28
CA LEU A 162 7.99 -8.63 -4.88
C LEU A 162 7.47 -7.29 -4.36
N ARG A 163 6.98 -6.45 -5.26
CA ARG A 163 6.32 -5.18 -4.95
C ARG A 163 5.00 -5.08 -5.70
N PRO A 164 4.06 -4.24 -5.25
CA PRO A 164 2.87 -3.92 -6.03
C PRO A 164 3.22 -3.36 -7.42
N ASP A 165 2.39 -3.64 -8.41
CA ASP A 165 2.55 -3.08 -9.74
C ASP A 165 2.34 -1.57 -9.72
N ILE A 166 3.22 -0.84 -10.42
CA ILE A 166 3.05 0.58 -10.69
C ILE A 166 2.49 0.72 -12.10
N ARG A 167 1.45 1.54 -12.24
CA ARG A 167 0.84 1.84 -13.53
C ARG A 167 1.81 2.58 -14.44
N GLU A 168 1.86 2.22 -15.72
CA GLU A 168 2.71 2.87 -16.73
C GLU A 168 2.43 4.37 -16.87
N GLU A 169 1.21 4.83 -16.56
CA GLU A 169 0.87 6.25 -16.63
C GLU A 169 1.39 7.07 -15.43
N THR A 170 1.97 6.41 -14.43
CA THR A 170 2.55 7.09 -13.26
C THR A 170 3.75 7.94 -13.71
N PRO A 171 3.83 9.23 -13.35
CA PRO A 171 4.98 10.07 -13.70
C PRO A 171 6.29 9.42 -13.24
N THR A 172 7.29 9.35 -14.12
CA THR A 172 8.55 8.63 -13.83
C THR A 172 9.25 9.09 -12.55
N SER A 173 9.18 10.37 -12.20
CA SER A 173 9.75 10.87 -10.94
C SER A 173 8.97 10.39 -9.72
N LEU A 174 7.64 10.25 -9.82
CA LEU A 174 6.79 9.70 -8.77
C LEU A 174 7.00 8.20 -8.63
N GLU A 175 7.10 7.46 -9.74
CA GLU A 175 7.48 6.05 -9.76
C GLU A 175 8.83 5.81 -9.05
N LYS A 176 9.85 6.61 -9.38
CA LYS A 176 11.16 6.55 -8.72
C LYS A 176 11.07 6.83 -7.22
N LEU A 177 10.23 7.78 -6.80
CA LEU A 177 10.02 8.09 -5.39
C LEU A 177 9.36 6.92 -4.66
N ILE A 178 8.27 6.36 -5.21
CA ILE A 178 7.60 5.15 -4.68
C ILE A 178 8.62 4.02 -4.54
N LYS A 179 9.43 3.79 -5.59
CA LYS A 179 10.46 2.76 -5.60
C LYS A 179 11.53 2.91 -4.53
N LYS A 180 11.92 4.15 -4.23
CA LYS A 180 12.84 4.44 -3.12
C LYS A 180 12.18 4.25 -1.76
N CYS A 181 10.90 4.61 -1.60
CA CYS A 181 10.18 4.47 -0.34
C CYS A 181 10.07 3.00 0.11
N TRP A 182 9.83 2.06 -0.82
CA TRP A 182 9.67 0.64 -0.49
C TRP A 182 10.92 -0.22 -0.73
N ASP A 183 12.11 0.40 -0.70
CA ASP A 183 13.39 -0.33 -0.83
C ASP A 183 13.50 -1.42 0.25
N ALA A 184 14.03 -2.58 -0.11
CA ALA A 184 14.24 -3.68 0.81
C ALA A 184 15.20 -3.32 1.95
N ASN A 185 16.22 -2.49 1.70
CA ASN A 185 17.09 -1.95 2.74
C ASN A 185 16.47 -0.66 3.32
N PRO A 186 16.14 -0.62 4.63
CA PRO A 186 15.61 0.58 5.29
C PRO A 186 16.51 1.81 5.16
N GLU A 187 17.83 1.64 5.10
CA GLU A 187 18.80 2.75 5.01
C GLU A 187 18.78 3.45 3.65
N ASN A 188 18.31 2.77 2.60
CA ASN A 188 18.17 3.36 1.26
C ASN A 188 16.89 4.19 1.12
N ARG A 189 15.96 4.08 2.09
CA ARG A 189 14.68 4.78 2.03
C ARG A 189 14.89 6.26 2.38
N PRO A 190 14.23 7.19 1.67
CA PRO A 190 14.29 8.61 1.99
C PRO A 190 13.65 8.89 3.35
N THR A 191 14.02 9.99 3.99
CA THR A 191 13.27 10.51 5.14
C THR A 191 11.90 11.05 4.68
N SER A 192 10.93 11.13 5.59
CA SER A 192 9.62 11.73 5.30
C SER A 192 9.73 13.18 4.82
N GLU A 193 10.71 13.93 5.33
CA GLU A 193 11.04 15.28 4.87
C GLU A 193 11.43 15.29 3.38
N VAL A 194 12.34 14.41 2.96
CA VAL A 194 12.76 14.29 1.56
C VAL A 194 11.57 13.88 0.67
N VAL A 195 10.73 12.95 1.13
CA VAL A 195 9.52 12.54 0.40
C VAL A 195 8.57 13.71 0.23
N PHE A 196 8.25 14.42 1.31
CA PHE A 196 7.36 15.58 1.31
C PHE A 196 7.87 16.69 0.38
N HIS A 197 9.14 17.08 0.49
CA HIS A 197 9.71 18.13 -0.36
C HIS A 197 9.76 17.73 -1.83
N THR A 198 10.10 16.47 -2.14
CA THR A 198 10.09 15.97 -3.53
C THR A 198 8.69 16.05 -4.12
N LEU A 199 7.67 15.62 -3.38
CA LEU A 199 6.27 15.72 -3.81
C LEU A 199 5.83 17.16 -3.96
N SER A 200 6.13 18.03 -2.98
CA SER A 200 5.76 19.44 -3.01
C SER A 200 6.39 20.17 -4.21
N TYR A 201 7.66 19.88 -4.52
CA TYR A 201 8.38 20.48 -5.63
C TYR A 201 7.76 20.10 -6.99
N HIS A 202 7.35 18.84 -7.15
CA HIS A 202 6.80 18.35 -8.41
C HIS A 202 5.27 18.44 -8.51
N LEU A 203 4.56 18.88 -7.46
CA LEU A 203 3.10 18.80 -7.38
C LEU A 203 2.40 19.48 -8.57
N ASN A 204 2.78 20.72 -8.90
CA ASN A 204 2.19 21.45 -10.02
C ASN A 204 2.48 20.77 -11.37
N ALA A 205 3.69 20.20 -11.55
CA ALA A 205 4.03 19.46 -12.75
C ALA A 205 3.17 18.18 -12.88
N TYR A 206 2.94 17.47 -11.78
CA TYR A 206 2.08 16.28 -11.76
C TYR A 206 0.61 16.60 -12.07
N LYS A 207 0.10 17.74 -11.57
CA LYS A 207 -1.27 18.20 -11.83
C LYS A 207 -1.48 18.61 -13.29
N ASN A 208 -0.45 19.22 -13.91
CA ASN A 208 -0.50 19.67 -15.29
C ASN A 208 -0.17 18.56 -16.31
N MET A 209 0.19 17.36 -15.84
CA MET A 209 0.51 16.26 -16.74
C MET A 209 -0.77 15.78 -17.42
N PRO A 210 -0.83 15.73 -18.76
CA PRO A 210 -1.93 15.08 -19.43
C PRO A 210 -1.86 13.61 -19.04
N LEU A 211 -2.80 13.16 -18.21
CA LEU A 211 -3.00 11.73 -18.03
C LEU A 211 -3.17 11.17 -19.44
N LYS A 212 -2.21 10.36 -19.91
CA LYS A 212 -2.49 9.45 -21.02
C LYS A 212 -3.76 8.75 -20.58
N ARG A 213 -4.85 9.07 -21.24
CA ARG A 213 -6.21 8.78 -20.79
C ARG A 213 -6.41 7.28 -20.91
N LEU A 214 -5.83 6.50 -20.00
CA LEU A 214 -5.96 5.05 -19.87
C LEU A 214 -6.06 4.38 -21.26
N SER A 215 -5.19 4.80 -22.17
CA SER A 215 -5.30 4.50 -23.60
C SER A 215 -4.71 3.12 -23.81
N TYR A 216 -5.53 2.10 -23.59
CA TYR A 216 -5.28 0.78 -24.14
C TYR A 216 -5.28 0.92 -25.66
N ASN A 217 -4.10 1.00 -26.27
CA ASN A 217 -3.94 0.73 -27.68
C ASN A 217 -4.14 -0.78 -27.87
N PHE A 218 -5.39 -1.21 -28.06
CA PHE A 218 -5.65 -2.51 -28.66
C PHE A 218 -5.30 -2.40 -30.14
N ASN A 219 -4.12 -2.91 -30.51
CA ASN A 219 -3.91 -3.37 -31.88
C ASN A 219 -4.82 -4.58 -32.06
N GLU A 220 -5.92 -4.41 -32.80
CA GLU A 220 -6.69 -5.53 -33.35
C GLU A 220 -5.77 -6.39 -34.22
N SER A 221 -5.25 -7.46 -33.64
CA SER A 221 -4.69 -8.57 -34.40
C SER A 221 -5.23 -9.86 -33.81
N GLN A 222 -6.38 -10.25 -34.38
CA GLN A 222 -6.90 -11.61 -34.54
C GLN A 222 -6.94 -12.51 -33.29
N VAL A 223 -8.11 -12.57 -32.66
CA VAL A 223 -8.55 -13.78 -31.95
C VAL A 223 -9.93 -14.16 -32.48
N ASN A 224 -9.97 -15.29 -33.19
CA ASN A 224 -11.17 -15.94 -33.68
C ASN A 224 -12.09 -16.39 -32.54
N GLU A 225 -13.38 -16.38 -32.84
CA GLU A 225 -14.57 -16.72 -32.05
C GLU A 225 -14.41 -17.94 -31.13
N THR A 226 -14.98 -17.98 -29.91
CA THR A 226 -16.40 -18.37 -29.73
C THR A 226 -16.91 -18.21 -28.27
N ARG A 227 -18.19 -17.75 -28.15
CA ARG A 227 -19.15 -17.77 -27.00
C ARG A 227 -19.15 -16.60 -25.98
N PRO A 228 -20.31 -16.29 -25.38
CA PRO A 228 -21.41 -15.49 -25.92
C PRO A 228 -21.39 -14.05 -25.34
N ARG A 229 -21.56 -13.05 -26.20
CA ARG A 229 -21.56 -11.63 -25.83
C ARG A 229 -22.88 -11.23 -25.15
N LEU A 230 -22.81 -10.82 -23.88
CA LEU A 230 -23.74 -9.84 -23.32
C LEU A 230 -23.52 -8.52 -24.07
N SER A 231 -24.46 -8.14 -24.91
CA SER A 231 -24.37 -6.93 -25.72
C SER A 231 -24.83 -5.71 -24.91
N TYR A 232 -23.87 -4.94 -24.40
CA TYR A 232 -24.12 -3.59 -23.93
C TYR A 232 -23.61 -2.63 -25.00
N LYS A 233 -24.51 -1.79 -25.56
CA LYS A 233 -24.13 -0.71 -26.49
C LYS A 233 -23.28 0.31 -25.72
N LEU A 234 -22.02 0.48 -26.12
CA LEU A 234 -21.00 1.31 -25.50
C LEU A 234 -20.81 2.61 -26.30
N ASN A 235 -20.64 3.75 -25.61
CA ASN A 235 -20.14 4.98 -26.19
C ASN A 235 -18.63 5.11 -25.87
N GLU A 236 -17.84 5.53 -26.87
CA GLU A 236 -16.53 4.96 -27.25
C GLU A 236 -15.24 5.35 -26.49
N SER A 237 -15.24 6.01 -25.33
CA SER A 237 -13.93 6.22 -24.65
C SER A 237 -13.92 6.38 -23.14
N THR A 238 -15.07 6.63 -22.50
CA THR A 238 -15.11 6.85 -21.04
C THR A 238 -15.53 5.60 -20.26
N ASN A 239 -16.06 4.56 -20.91
CA ASN A 239 -16.63 3.40 -20.21
C ASN A 239 -15.71 2.18 -20.08
N ILE A 240 -14.81 1.92 -21.04
CA ILE A 240 -13.97 0.70 -20.99
C ILE A 240 -12.99 0.77 -19.83
N THR A 241 -12.35 1.92 -19.63
CA THR A 241 -11.44 2.16 -18.52
C THR A 241 -12.13 2.05 -17.16
N ASN A 242 -13.29 2.66 -17.00
CA ASN A 242 -14.08 2.56 -15.76
C ASN A 242 -14.54 1.13 -15.52
N LEU A 243 -14.87 0.39 -16.58
CA LEU A 243 -15.21 -1.02 -16.49
C LEU A 243 -14.01 -1.88 -16.07
N LEU A 244 -12.82 -1.63 -16.64
CA LEU A 244 -11.59 -2.36 -16.31
C LEU A 244 -11.11 -2.06 -14.88
N LEU A 245 -11.14 -0.80 -14.45
CA LEU A 245 -10.87 -0.42 -13.06
C LEU A 245 -11.89 -1.08 -12.11
N LYS A 246 -13.17 -1.09 -12.48
CA LYS A 246 -14.20 -1.76 -11.69
C LYS A 246 -13.96 -3.26 -11.59
N ILE A 247 -13.61 -3.93 -12.68
CA ILE A 247 -13.24 -5.36 -12.68
C ILE A 247 -12.04 -5.60 -11.75
N GLN A 248 -10.98 -4.79 -11.86
CA GLN A 248 -9.80 -4.92 -11.00
C GLN A 248 -10.07 -4.66 -9.52
N VAL A 249 -11.01 -3.75 -9.20
CA VAL A 249 -11.39 -3.44 -7.81
C VAL A 249 -12.34 -4.51 -7.23
N ASP A 250 -13.23 -5.08 -8.06
CA ASP A 250 -14.23 -6.06 -7.64
C ASP A 250 -13.68 -7.51 -7.61
N GLU A 251 -12.65 -7.86 -8.40
CA GLU A 251 -11.98 -9.17 -8.38
C GLU A 251 -10.93 -9.30 -7.27
N LYS A 252 -11.32 -9.02 -6.02
CA LYS A 252 -10.46 -9.33 -4.87
C LYS A 252 -10.42 -10.82 -4.62
N HIS A 253 -9.23 -11.38 -4.53
CA HIS A 253 -9.05 -12.76 -4.12
C HIS A 253 -9.66 -12.94 -2.71
N PRO A 254 -10.48 -13.98 -2.46
CA PRO A 254 -11.23 -14.12 -1.20
C PRO A 254 -10.35 -14.30 0.05
N LYS A 255 -9.08 -14.66 -0.16
CA LYS A 255 -8.05 -14.77 0.90
C LYS A 255 -7.13 -13.54 1.00
N ALA A 256 -7.43 -12.45 0.30
CA ALA A 256 -6.76 -11.16 0.48
C ALA A 256 -7.35 -10.47 1.72
N ILE A 257 -6.51 -10.16 2.70
CA ILE A 257 -6.92 -9.63 4.01
C ILE A 257 -6.35 -8.22 4.20
N TYR A 258 -7.25 -7.24 4.34
CA TYR A 258 -6.94 -5.82 4.55
C TYR A 258 -7.40 -5.31 5.92
N THR A 259 -7.45 -6.21 6.90
CA THR A 259 -7.72 -5.89 8.30
C THR A 259 -6.54 -6.34 9.14
N SER A 260 -6.24 -5.58 10.20
CA SER A 260 -5.12 -5.87 11.07
C SER A 260 -5.31 -7.20 11.79
N ARG A 261 -4.24 -7.99 11.85
CA ARG A 261 -4.24 -9.31 12.51
C ARG A 261 -2.86 -9.65 13.03
N LEU A 262 -2.83 -10.63 13.93
CA LEU A 262 -1.59 -11.25 14.35
C LEU A 262 -0.94 -11.99 13.17
N LEU A 263 0.31 -11.67 12.89
CA LEU A 263 1.13 -12.28 11.87
C LEU A 263 2.29 -13.02 12.54
N ASN A 264 2.50 -14.26 12.10
CA ASN A 264 3.60 -15.09 12.59
C ASN A 264 4.19 -15.85 11.40
N PHE A 265 5.14 -15.22 10.72
CA PHE A 265 5.88 -15.83 9.62
C PHE A 265 7.24 -16.29 10.12
N GLN A 266 7.54 -17.57 9.90
CA GLN A 266 8.81 -18.16 10.27
C GLN A 266 9.69 -18.33 9.03
N ASN A 267 11.01 -18.32 9.20
CA ASN A 267 11.98 -18.67 8.15
C ASN A 267 11.90 -17.81 6.87
N LEU A 268 11.49 -16.54 6.98
CA LEU A 268 11.62 -15.60 5.88
C LEU A 268 13.11 -15.37 5.53
N PRO A 269 13.48 -15.04 4.28
CA PRO A 269 14.84 -14.71 3.85
C PRO A 269 15.16 -13.24 4.15
N GLU A 270 16.45 -12.87 4.18
CA GLU A 270 16.82 -11.45 4.27
C GLU A 270 16.21 -10.67 3.08
N PRO A 271 15.67 -9.46 3.30
CA PRO A 271 14.98 -8.72 2.25
C PRO A 271 15.93 -8.31 1.13
N ILE A 272 15.51 -8.50 -0.12
CA ILE A 272 16.23 -8.04 -1.31
C ILE A 272 15.30 -7.25 -2.22
N ASN A 273 15.86 -6.41 -3.09
CA ASN A 273 15.12 -5.80 -4.19
C ASN A 273 15.15 -6.74 -5.40
N CYS A 274 14.00 -6.92 -6.07
CA CYS A 274 13.94 -7.63 -7.34
C CYS A 274 14.11 -6.62 -8.49
N THR A 275 15.07 -6.90 -9.38
CA THR A 275 15.43 -6.02 -10.51
C THR A 275 14.36 -5.99 -11.59
N ASN A 276 13.63 -7.09 -11.79
CA ASN A 276 12.57 -7.20 -12.79
C ASN A 276 11.31 -7.84 -12.20
N GLN A 277 10.30 -7.01 -11.92
CA GLN A 277 9.03 -7.49 -11.35
C GLN A 277 8.24 -8.38 -12.33
N GLN A 278 8.39 -8.18 -13.65
CA GLN A 278 7.66 -8.96 -14.66
C GLN A 278 8.13 -10.42 -14.74
N GLU A 279 9.38 -10.68 -14.39
CA GLU A 279 9.96 -12.02 -14.34
C GLU A 279 9.94 -12.63 -12.92
N PHE A 280 9.24 -11.98 -11.97
CA PHE A 280 9.19 -12.46 -10.60
C PHE A 280 8.40 -13.76 -10.51
N ILE A 281 9.08 -14.85 -10.10
CA ILE A 281 8.45 -16.15 -9.88
C ILE A 281 8.02 -16.28 -8.42
N SER A 282 6.71 -16.29 -8.20
CA SER A 282 6.11 -16.48 -6.86
C SER A 282 6.56 -17.77 -6.21
N SER A 283 6.84 -17.68 -4.91
CA SER A 283 7.22 -18.82 -4.07
C SER A 283 6.16 -19.91 -4.03
N ARG A 284 4.90 -19.57 -4.35
CA ARG A 284 3.79 -20.54 -4.44
C ARG A 284 4.06 -21.61 -5.49
N TYR A 285 4.74 -21.25 -6.57
CA TYR A 285 5.05 -22.13 -7.70
C TYR A 285 6.48 -22.67 -7.64
N THR A 286 7.22 -22.41 -6.57
CA THR A 286 8.60 -22.91 -6.43
C THR A 286 8.70 -23.93 -5.31
N ARG A 287 9.22 -25.12 -5.61
CA ARG A 287 9.60 -26.10 -4.58
C ARG A 287 11.10 -26.08 -4.38
N ARG A 288 11.54 -25.82 -3.15
CA ARG A 288 12.95 -25.94 -2.77
C ARG A 288 13.27 -27.42 -2.58
N ILE A 289 14.14 -27.96 -3.43
CA ILE A 289 14.62 -29.35 -3.33
C ILE A 289 16.09 -29.33 -2.94
N ARG A 290 16.48 -30.21 -2.01
CA ARG A 290 17.86 -30.40 -1.60
C ARG A 290 18.39 -31.67 -2.24
N ALA A 291 19.43 -31.56 -3.06
CA ALA A 291 20.21 -32.70 -3.52
C ALA A 291 21.65 -32.56 -2.98
N GLY A 292 21.96 -33.31 -1.93
CA GLY A 292 23.24 -33.20 -1.23
C GLY A 292 23.43 -31.86 -0.50
N LYS A 293 24.49 -31.12 -0.83
CA LYS A 293 24.79 -29.77 -0.29
C LYS A 293 24.20 -28.62 -1.11
N ILE A 294 23.57 -28.91 -2.24
CA ILE A 294 23.05 -27.91 -3.18
C ILE A 294 21.53 -27.81 -3.06
N PHE A 295 21.00 -26.58 -3.10
CA PHE A 295 19.57 -26.29 -3.14
C PHE A 295 19.15 -25.91 -4.56
N TYR A 296 18.08 -26.54 -5.05
CA TYR A 296 17.44 -26.24 -6.33
C TYR A 296 16.06 -25.63 -6.08
N TYR A 297 15.64 -24.70 -6.93
CA TYR A 297 14.25 -24.23 -7.00
C TYR A 297 13.64 -24.81 -8.26
N ILE A 298 12.62 -25.66 -8.10
CA ILE A 298 11.88 -26.23 -9.22
C ILE A 298 10.57 -25.48 -9.38
N LEU A 299 10.29 -25.02 -10.60
CA LEU A 299 8.98 -24.52 -11.01
C LEU A 299 8.00 -25.68 -11.04
N LEU A 300 6.96 -25.62 -10.22
CA LEU A 300 5.83 -26.51 -10.30
C LEU A 300 4.94 -26.01 -11.44
N LEU A 301 5.01 -26.66 -12.59
CA LEU A 301 3.99 -26.51 -13.62
C LEU A 301 2.74 -27.23 -13.12
N SER A 302 1.62 -26.51 -13.02
CA SER A 302 0.31 -27.12 -12.81
C SER A 302 -0.14 -27.75 -14.13
N ASP A 303 -0.48 -29.03 -14.10
CA ASP A 303 -1.09 -29.79 -15.21
C ASP A 303 -2.43 -29.17 -15.66
#